data_AF-A0A0A0KS21-F1
#
_entry.id   AF-A0A0A0KS21-F1
#
_cell.length_a   1.000
_cell.length_b   1.000
_cell.length_c   1.000
_cell.angle_alpha   90.00
_cell.angle_beta   90.00
_cell.angle_gamma   90.00
#
_symmetry.space_group_name_H-M   'P 1'
#
loop_
_entity.id
_entity.type
_entity.pdbx_description
1 polymer ?
#
loop_
_entity_poly.entity_id
_entity_poly.type
_entity_poly.pdbx_seq_one_letter_code
_entity_poly.pdbx_strand_id
1 'polypeptide(L)'
;MAFKSLQLLFLVFVSIASHVISKHNPILSPQRLYGCRKGDNVEGIRNIKKYLQRYGYLSHNMSIDSHIIELNSNKFDDSLESAIKLYQKWTHLNLYVSGRACPSLFTFSEASDAQSADINISFQIKDHADGLPFDGPGGIVSHAFAPTDGRLHLDGDDSWSAGLEEKKVNVMNAALHELGHVLGLAHSTLPQAVMWPYIESNALKNLNDDDIAGLHALYP
;
A
#
# COMPACT_ATOMS: atom_id res chain seq x y z
N MET A 1 10.71 24.96 0.55
CA MET A 1 10.64 24.53 1.96
C MET A 1 10.26 23.05 2.14
N ALA A 2 10.03 22.26 1.07
CA ALA A 2 9.62 20.85 1.15
C ALA A 2 10.78 19.84 1.40
N PHE A 3 12.04 20.22 1.16
CA PHE A 3 13.17 19.27 1.28
C PHE A 3 13.58 18.93 2.72
N LYS A 4 13.25 19.78 3.71
CA LYS A 4 13.58 19.49 5.13
C LYS A 4 12.56 18.57 5.81
N SER A 5 11.35 18.40 5.25
CA SER A 5 10.34 17.52 5.85
C SER A 5 10.58 16.04 5.53
N LEU A 6 11.26 15.72 4.42
CA LEU A 6 11.56 14.33 4.06
C LEU A 6 12.58 13.67 5.02
N GLN A 7 13.55 14.44 5.52
CA GLN A 7 14.48 13.99 6.58
C GLN A 7 13.78 13.69 7.92
N LEU A 8 12.63 14.34 8.19
CA LEU A 8 11.85 14.08 9.40
C LEU A 8 11.00 12.80 9.27
N LEU A 9 10.57 12.44 8.06
CA LEU A 9 9.92 11.16 7.74
C LEU A 9 10.83 9.97 8.14
N PHE A 10 12.14 10.13 7.96
CA PHE A 10 13.16 9.13 8.27
C PHE A 10 13.36 8.90 9.79
N LEU A 11 13.21 9.94 10.61
CA LEU A 11 13.46 9.86 12.06
C LEU A 11 12.28 9.25 12.85
N VAL A 12 11.04 9.36 12.36
CA VAL A 12 9.86 8.79 13.03
C VAL A 12 9.87 7.26 12.98
N PHE A 13 10.40 6.67 11.91
CA PHE A 13 10.41 5.21 11.71
C PHE A 13 11.36 4.45 12.66
N VAL A 14 12.47 5.04 13.07
CA VAL A 14 13.47 4.38 13.96
C VAL A 14 12.93 4.20 15.39
N SER A 15 11.89 4.94 15.79
CA SER A 15 11.44 4.97 17.20
C SER A 15 10.28 4.03 17.56
N ILE A 16 9.58 3.42 16.59
CA ILE A 16 8.28 2.76 16.85
C ILE A 16 8.36 1.22 16.82
N ALA A 17 9.51 0.64 16.45
CA ALA A 17 9.70 -0.81 16.31
C ALA A 17 9.83 -1.59 17.64
N SER A 18 9.16 -1.15 18.71
CA SER A 18 9.27 -1.80 20.02
C SER A 18 7.97 -1.69 20.79
N HIS A 19 6.90 -2.39 20.37
CA HIS A 19 6.04 -3.17 21.26
C HIS A 19 4.84 -3.82 20.56
N VAL A 20 4.60 -5.07 20.96
CA VAL A 20 3.30 -5.78 21.07
C VAL A 20 2.77 -6.58 19.87
N ILE A 21 2.34 -7.78 20.23
CA ILE A 21 1.69 -8.85 19.46
C ILE A 21 0.18 -8.75 19.74
N SER A 22 -0.70 -8.75 18.72
CA SER A 22 -1.95 -9.56 18.70
C SER A 22 -2.94 -9.22 17.55
N LYS A 23 -3.29 -10.28 16.80
CA LYS A 23 -4.57 -10.69 16.15
C LYS A 23 -5.43 -9.72 15.29
N HIS A 24 -5.29 -9.93 13.96
CA HIS A 24 -6.31 -9.99 12.86
C HIS A 24 -7.18 -8.74 12.55
N ASN A 25 -7.41 -8.30 11.30
CA ASN A 25 -7.68 -9.04 10.03
C ASN A 25 -7.52 -8.13 8.77
N PRO A 26 -6.54 -8.35 7.87
CA PRO A 26 -6.45 -7.62 6.62
C PRO A 26 -7.43 -8.13 5.54
N ILE A 27 -7.77 -7.27 4.58
CA ILE A 27 -8.69 -7.55 3.45
C ILE A 27 -8.25 -8.75 2.59
N LEU A 28 -6.95 -9.05 2.57
CA LEU A 28 -6.31 -10.23 1.97
C LEU A 28 -5.95 -11.32 2.99
N SER A 29 -6.64 -11.35 4.14
CA SER A 29 -6.43 -12.43 5.11
C SER A 29 -6.62 -13.78 4.42
N PRO A 30 -5.67 -14.74 4.57
CA PRO A 30 -5.76 -16.07 3.98
C PRO A 30 -7.09 -16.79 4.29
N GLN A 31 -7.76 -16.37 5.36
CA GLN A 31 -9.07 -16.85 5.81
C GLN A 31 -10.19 -16.61 4.81
N ARG A 32 -10.20 -15.49 4.05
CA ARG A 32 -11.30 -15.17 3.11
C ARG A 32 -11.30 -16.01 1.83
N LEU A 33 -10.12 -16.46 1.40
CA LEU A 33 -9.96 -17.31 0.21
C LEU A 33 -9.74 -18.79 0.57
N TYR A 34 -9.77 -19.12 1.86
CA TYR A 34 -9.56 -20.47 2.35
C TYR A 34 -10.63 -21.42 1.80
N GLY A 35 -10.21 -22.44 1.05
CA GLY A 35 -11.10 -23.43 0.44
C GLY A 35 -11.74 -23.02 -0.90
N CYS A 36 -11.53 -21.79 -1.37
CA CYS A 36 -11.99 -21.36 -2.69
C CYS A 36 -11.22 -22.09 -3.81
N ARG A 37 -11.91 -22.45 -4.89
CA ARG A 37 -11.35 -23.11 -6.07
C ARG A 37 -11.55 -22.25 -7.31
N LYS A 38 -10.66 -22.44 -8.29
CA LYS A 38 -10.82 -21.82 -9.61
C LYS A 38 -12.17 -22.22 -10.21
N GLY A 39 -12.90 -21.22 -10.71
CA GLY A 39 -14.26 -21.35 -11.24
C GLY A 39 -15.36 -20.98 -10.23
N ASP A 40 -15.05 -20.93 -8.93
CA ASP A 40 -16.02 -20.58 -7.90
C ASP A 40 -16.45 -19.11 -8.03
N ASN A 41 -17.66 -18.81 -7.59
CA ASN A 41 -18.20 -17.45 -7.51
C ASN A 41 -18.39 -17.09 -6.03
N VAL A 42 -17.51 -16.25 -5.50
CA VAL A 42 -17.40 -15.97 -4.06
C VAL A 42 -17.59 -14.49 -3.83
N GLU A 43 -18.54 -14.15 -2.95
CA GLU A 43 -18.85 -12.76 -2.64
C GLU A 43 -17.60 -12.03 -2.11
N GLY A 44 -17.32 -10.86 -2.69
CA GLY A 44 -16.19 -10.01 -2.30
C GLY A 44 -14.93 -10.19 -3.15
N ILE A 45 -14.86 -11.23 -4.01
CA ILE A 45 -13.74 -11.40 -4.95
C ILE A 45 -13.54 -10.17 -5.85
N ARG A 46 -14.62 -9.53 -6.31
CA ARG A 46 -14.52 -8.28 -7.09
C ARG A 46 -13.72 -7.19 -6.38
N ASN A 47 -13.81 -7.11 -5.06
CA ASN A 47 -13.07 -6.11 -4.27
C ASN A 47 -11.58 -6.49 -4.18
N ILE A 48 -11.27 -7.79 -4.07
CA ILE A 48 -9.91 -8.30 -4.09
C ILE A 48 -9.27 -8.06 -5.45
N LYS A 49 -9.98 -8.30 -6.55
CA LYS A 49 -9.49 -8.01 -7.91
C LYS A 49 -9.19 -6.53 -8.12
N LYS A 50 -10.11 -5.64 -7.71
CA LYS A 50 -9.89 -4.19 -7.78
C LYS A 50 -8.69 -3.76 -6.95
N TYR A 51 -8.52 -4.34 -5.76
CA TYR A 51 -7.32 -4.12 -4.96
C TYR A 51 -6.06 -4.57 -5.71
N LEU A 52 -5.99 -5.84 -6.12
CA LEU A 52 -4.82 -6.39 -6.80
C LEU A 52 -4.50 -5.64 -8.10
N GLN A 53 -5.52 -5.17 -8.81
CA GLN A 53 -5.35 -4.30 -9.97
C GLN A 53 -4.77 -2.95 -9.58
N ARG A 54 -5.39 -2.25 -8.61
CA ARG A 54 -4.94 -0.92 -8.16
C ARG A 54 -3.47 -0.92 -7.75
N TYR A 55 -3.01 -2.00 -7.11
CA TYR A 55 -1.63 -2.13 -6.65
C TYR A 55 -0.73 -2.89 -7.63
N GLY A 56 -1.16 -3.11 -8.89
CA GLY A 56 -0.29 -3.63 -9.95
C GLY A 56 -0.04 -5.14 -9.94
N TYR A 57 -0.66 -5.91 -9.04
CA TYR A 57 -0.58 -7.37 -9.01
C TYR A 57 -1.42 -8.03 -10.12
N LEU A 58 -2.42 -7.33 -10.64
CA LEU A 58 -3.30 -7.80 -11.70
C LEU A 58 -3.13 -6.92 -12.94
N SER A 59 -2.21 -7.33 -13.82
CA SER A 59 -1.94 -6.68 -15.13
C SER A 59 -2.85 -7.23 -16.24
N HIS A 60 -3.09 -6.46 -17.31
CA HIS A 60 -3.99 -6.89 -18.40
C HIS A 60 -3.25 -7.23 -19.68
N ASN A 61 -3.76 -8.23 -20.38
CA ASN A 61 -3.42 -8.52 -21.77
C ASN A 61 -4.69 -8.74 -22.63
N MET A 62 -5.81 -8.10 -22.24
CA MET A 62 -7.15 -8.33 -22.80
C MET A 62 -7.84 -7.01 -23.20
N SER A 63 -8.91 -7.10 -24.01
CA SER A 63 -9.71 -5.95 -24.43
C SER A 63 -10.46 -5.31 -23.25
N ILE A 64 -10.66 -3.98 -23.30
CA ILE A 64 -11.23 -3.17 -22.20
C ILE A 64 -12.58 -3.73 -21.68
N ASP A 65 -13.49 -4.13 -22.58
CA ASP A 65 -14.81 -4.64 -22.19
C ASP A 65 -14.73 -5.95 -21.40
N SER A 66 -13.90 -6.89 -21.87
CA SER A 66 -13.70 -8.17 -21.18
C SER A 66 -13.06 -7.99 -19.80
N HIS A 67 -12.14 -7.02 -19.71
CA HIS A 67 -11.46 -6.68 -18.49
C HIS A 67 -12.38 -6.07 -17.43
N ILE A 68 -13.27 -5.12 -17.81
CA ILE A 68 -14.25 -4.52 -16.89
C ILE A 68 -15.21 -5.59 -16.34
N ILE A 69 -15.62 -6.54 -17.18
CA ILE A 69 -16.48 -7.66 -16.77
C ILE A 69 -15.75 -8.55 -15.75
N GLU A 70 -14.47 -8.86 -15.99
CA GLU A 70 -13.68 -9.73 -15.13
C GLU A 70 -13.38 -9.10 -13.75
N LEU A 71 -13.03 -7.81 -13.70
CA LEU A 71 -12.80 -7.11 -12.43
C LEU A 71 -14.06 -6.99 -11.56
N ASN A 72 -15.20 -6.75 -12.20
CA ASN A 72 -16.46 -6.59 -11.49
C ASN A 72 -17.10 -7.94 -11.14
N SER A 73 -16.54 -9.04 -11.64
CA SER A 73 -16.97 -10.40 -11.35
C SER A 73 -16.44 -10.90 -9.99
N ASN A 74 -17.30 -11.62 -9.27
CA ASN A 74 -16.95 -12.37 -8.07
C ASN A 74 -16.37 -13.76 -8.38
N LYS A 75 -16.05 -14.06 -9.64
CA LYS A 75 -15.46 -15.33 -10.06
C LYS A 75 -13.98 -15.42 -9.68
N PHE A 76 -13.56 -16.55 -9.14
CA PHE A 76 -12.15 -16.92 -8.98
C PHE A 76 -11.63 -17.46 -10.32
N ASP A 77 -10.91 -16.65 -11.09
CA ASP A 77 -10.38 -16.97 -12.43
C ASP A 77 -8.85 -17.06 -12.46
N ASP A 78 -8.31 -17.34 -13.65
CA ASP A 78 -6.87 -17.48 -13.89
C ASP A 78 -6.10 -16.19 -13.55
N SER A 79 -6.68 -15.02 -13.85
CA SER A 79 -6.09 -13.73 -13.56
C SER A 79 -5.99 -13.49 -12.06
N LEU A 80 -7.06 -13.78 -11.30
CA LEU A 80 -7.03 -13.69 -9.84
C LEU A 80 -6.03 -14.66 -9.22
N GLU A 81 -5.99 -15.92 -9.68
CA GLU A 81 -5.00 -16.90 -9.18
C GLU A 81 -3.56 -16.41 -9.42
N SER A 82 -3.28 -15.89 -10.61
CA SER A 82 -1.95 -15.39 -10.99
C SER A 82 -1.57 -14.17 -10.15
N ALA A 83 -2.50 -13.24 -9.94
CA ALA A 83 -2.29 -12.06 -9.10
C ALA A 83 -2.06 -12.43 -7.63
N ILE A 84 -2.80 -13.42 -7.09
CA ILE A 84 -2.58 -13.94 -5.74
C ILE A 84 -1.22 -14.62 -5.63
N LYS A 85 -0.81 -15.43 -6.62
CA LYS A 85 0.52 -16.05 -6.63
C LYS A 85 1.63 -15.01 -6.70
N LEU A 86 1.46 -13.94 -7.48
CA LEU A 86 2.39 -12.84 -7.54
C LEU A 86 2.48 -12.15 -6.18
N TYR A 87 1.34 -11.82 -5.58
CA TYR A 87 1.25 -11.27 -4.21
C TYR A 87 1.98 -12.17 -3.19
N GLN A 88 1.69 -13.48 -3.18
CA GLN A 88 2.31 -14.45 -2.27
C GLN A 88 3.81 -14.65 -2.52
N LYS A 89 4.24 -14.65 -3.78
CA LYS A 89 5.67 -14.74 -4.11
C LYS A 89 6.45 -13.56 -3.54
N TRP A 90 5.87 -12.35 -3.56
CA TRP A 90 6.46 -11.16 -2.96
C TRP A 90 6.57 -11.28 -1.43
N THR A 91 5.55 -11.82 -0.76
CA THR A 91 5.58 -12.07 0.69
C THR A 91 6.53 -13.19 1.11
N HIS A 92 7.12 -13.93 0.17
CA HIS A 92 8.00 -15.06 0.42
C HIS A 92 9.38 -14.93 -0.23
N LEU A 93 9.79 -13.71 -0.62
CA LEU A 93 11.16 -13.49 -1.06
C LEU A 93 12.14 -13.68 0.10
N ASN A 94 13.05 -14.64 -0.06
CA ASN A 94 14.12 -14.96 0.89
C ASN A 94 15.02 -13.74 1.13
N LEU A 95 14.70 -12.97 2.18
CA LEU A 95 15.58 -11.96 2.75
C LEU A 95 16.61 -12.64 3.67
N TYR A 96 17.83 -12.10 3.69
CA TYR A 96 18.98 -12.66 4.40
C TYR A 96 18.73 -12.74 5.91
N VAL A 97 18.59 -13.96 6.44
CA VAL A 97 18.44 -14.22 7.89
C VAL A 97 19.81 -14.16 8.55
N SER A 98 20.18 -13.00 9.12
CA SER A 98 21.28 -12.96 10.08
C SER A 98 20.71 -13.35 11.45
N GLY A 99 21.20 -14.44 12.05
CA GLY A 99 20.72 -15.04 13.30
C GLY A 99 20.93 -14.20 14.57
N ARG A 100 20.54 -12.93 14.56
CA ARG A 100 20.42 -12.05 15.73
C ARG A 100 19.06 -11.34 15.64
N ALA A 101 18.30 -11.37 16.73
CA ALA A 101 17.12 -10.53 16.88
C ALA A 101 17.53 -9.06 16.74
N CYS A 102 17.01 -8.36 15.73
CA CYS A 102 17.28 -6.95 15.44
C CYS A 102 15.98 -6.23 15.03
N PRO A 103 15.76 -4.95 15.43
CA PRO A 103 14.45 -4.32 15.56
C PRO A 103 14.03 -3.45 14.35
N SER A 104 14.21 -3.93 13.13
CA SER A 104 13.39 -3.54 11.96
C SER A 104 13.69 -4.51 10.82
N LEU A 105 12.64 -5.14 10.28
CA LEU A 105 12.72 -6.03 9.10
C LEU A 105 13.23 -5.32 7.84
N PHE A 106 13.25 -3.98 7.87
CA PHE A 106 13.67 -3.11 6.77
C PHE A 106 14.72 -2.11 7.23
N THR A 107 15.60 -1.73 6.31
CA THR A 107 16.43 -0.52 6.41
C THR A 107 16.11 0.36 5.22
N PHE A 108 15.87 1.64 5.47
CA PHE A 108 15.69 2.63 4.43
C PHE A 108 16.96 3.48 4.35
N SER A 109 17.35 3.83 3.13
CA SER A 109 18.40 4.81 2.87
C SER A 109 18.00 5.63 1.67
N GLU A 110 18.30 6.93 1.71
CA GLU A 110 18.13 7.79 0.55
C GLU A 110 19.06 7.33 -0.58
N ALA A 111 18.49 7.08 -1.75
CA ALA A 111 19.24 6.72 -2.95
C ALA A 111 19.87 7.96 -3.59
N SER A 112 20.93 7.78 -4.40
CA SER A 112 21.58 8.89 -5.11
C SER A 112 20.71 9.49 -6.21
N ASP A 113 19.80 8.69 -6.77
CA ASP A 113 18.91 9.05 -7.86
C ASP A 113 17.70 8.11 -7.91
N ALA A 114 16.69 8.49 -8.70
CA ALA A 114 15.45 7.73 -8.85
C ALA A 114 15.63 6.35 -9.50
N GLN A 115 16.69 6.15 -10.29
CA GLN A 115 16.92 4.89 -11.02
C GLN A 115 17.51 3.81 -10.11
N SER A 116 18.23 4.22 -9.08
CA SER A 116 18.81 3.35 -8.05
C SER A 116 17.91 3.18 -6.82
N ALA A 117 16.77 3.86 -6.77
CA ALA A 117 15.83 3.79 -5.65
C ALA A 117 14.84 2.61 -5.81
N ASP A 118 14.71 1.79 -4.77
CA ASP A 118 13.64 0.79 -4.68
C ASP A 118 12.25 1.42 -4.47
N ILE A 119 12.22 2.64 -3.91
CA ILE A 119 11.00 3.40 -3.64
C ILE A 119 11.15 4.81 -4.18
N ASN A 120 10.27 5.20 -5.10
CA ASN A 120 10.27 6.51 -5.71
C ASN A 120 9.07 7.34 -5.23
N ILE A 121 9.34 8.39 -4.46
CA ILE A 121 8.32 9.31 -3.93
C ILE A 121 8.29 10.56 -4.81
N SER A 122 7.14 10.90 -5.40
CA SER A 122 7.00 12.11 -6.20
C SER A 122 5.62 12.75 -6.09
N PHE A 123 5.55 14.07 -6.31
CA PHE A 123 4.28 14.75 -6.52
C PHE A 123 3.95 14.71 -8.01
N GLN A 124 2.76 14.25 -8.35
CA GLN A 124 2.26 14.17 -9.73
C GLN A 124 0.93 14.92 -9.82
N ILE A 125 0.55 15.38 -11.01
CA ILE A 125 -0.73 16.08 -11.22
C ILE A 125 -1.49 15.41 -12.35
N LYS A 126 -2.81 15.26 -12.18
CA LYS A 126 -3.72 14.76 -13.23
C LYS A 126 -3.19 13.49 -13.89
N ASP A 127 -3.16 13.42 -15.22
CA ASP A 127 -2.52 12.34 -15.95
C ASP A 127 -1.00 12.46 -15.90
N HIS A 128 -0.37 11.44 -15.32
CA HIS A 128 1.07 11.31 -15.14
C HIS A 128 1.61 9.97 -15.66
N ALA A 129 0.96 9.43 -16.70
CA ALA A 129 1.44 8.33 -17.53
C ALA A 129 1.62 6.97 -16.83
N ASP A 130 0.96 6.76 -15.70
CA ASP A 130 0.93 5.47 -14.99
C ASP A 130 -0.43 4.76 -15.07
N GLY A 131 -1.41 5.36 -15.77
CA GLY A 131 -2.76 4.84 -15.94
C GLY A 131 -3.70 5.11 -14.76
N LEU A 132 -3.24 5.80 -13.71
CA LEU A 132 -4.00 6.17 -12.52
C LEU A 132 -3.99 7.69 -12.34
N PRO A 133 -4.70 8.47 -13.19
CA PRO A 133 -4.67 9.92 -13.10
C PRO A 133 -5.29 10.42 -11.78
N PHE A 134 -4.71 11.48 -11.22
CA PHE A 134 -5.30 12.22 -10.10
C PHE A 134 -6.48 13.10 -10.56
N ASP A 135 -7.36 13.46 -9.62
CA ASP A 135 -8.60 14.20 -9.87
C ASP A 135 -8.54 15.69 -9.52
N GLY A 136 -7.40 16.18 -9.04
CA GLY A 136 -7.22 17.56 -8.61
C GLY A 136 -7.53 17.71 -7.11
N PRO A 137 -7.85 18.92 -6.61
CA PRO A 137 -7.97 19.13 -5.17
C PRO A 137 -9.03 18.24 -4.49
N GLY A 138 -8.62 17.55 -3.43
CA GLY A 138 -9.44 16.57 -2.71
C GLY A 138 -9.49 15.21 -3.42
N GLY A 139 -10.48 14.37 -3.08
CA GLY A 139 -10.64 13.09 -3.77
C GLY A 139 -9.47 12.12 -3.55
N ILE A 140 -8.73 11.80 -4.62
CA ILE A 140 -7.56 10.90 -4.58
C ILE A 140 -6.31 11.73 -4.28
N VAL A 141 -5.93 11.74 -3.02
CA VAL A 141 -4.78 12.53 -2.54
C VAL A 141 -3.42 11.85 -2.78
N SER A 142 -3.41 10.53 -2.95
CA SER A 142 -2.21 9.72 -3.16
C SER A 142 -2.50 8.32 -3.69
N HIS A 143 -1.49 7.68 -4.27
CA HIS A 143 -1.46 6.24 -4.50
C HIS A 143 -0.04 5.69 -4.55
N ALA A 144 0.10 4.40 -4.27
CA ALA A 144 1.33 3.65 -4.43
C ALA A 144 1.13 2.37 -5.24
N PHE A 145 2.24 1.90 -5.79
CA PHE A 145 2.34 0.62 -6.47
C PHE A 145 3.05 -0.39 -5.59
N ALA A 146 2.62 -1.63 -5.66
CA ALA A 146 3.25 -2.71 -4.95
C ALA A 146 4.73 -2.94 -5.36
N PRO A 147 5.48 -3.72 -4.58
CA PRO A 147 6.77 -4.25 -5.03
C PRO A 147 6.69 -5.00 -6.37
N THR A 148 7.66 -4.89 -7.28
CA THR A 148 8.89 -4.05 -7.25
C THR A 148 8.72 -2.64 -7.81
N ASP A 149 7.51 -2.21 -8.18
CA ASP A 149 7.37 -0.91 -8.83
C ASP A 149 7.82 0.21 -7.90
N GLY A 150 7.36 0.18 -6.64
CA GLY A 150 7.86 1.04 -5.57
C GLY A 150 7.58 2.53 -5.76
N ARG A 151 6.82 2.92 -6.80
CA ARG A 151 6.35 4.30 -6.96
C ARG A 151 5.28 4.62 -5.93
N LEU A 152 5.42 5.80 -5.35
CA LEU A 152 4.48 6.46 -4.45
C LEU A 152 4.25 7.87 -5.00
N HIS A 153 3.01 8.16 -5.37
CA HIS A 153 2.60 9.44 -5.91
C HIS A 153 1.70 10.16 -4.92
N LEU A 154 1.95 11.46 -4.76
CA LEU A 154 1.12 12.41 -4.02
C LEU A 154 0.48 13.37 -5.02
N ASP A 155 -0.80 13.71 -4.88
CA ASP A 155 -1.43 14.67 -5.78
C ASP A 155 -0.86 16.08 -5.55
N GLY A 156 -0.19 16.63 -6.55
CA GLY A 156 0.40 17.96 -6.53
C GLY A 156 -0.63 19.09 -6.58
N ASP A 157 -1.89 18.82 -6.96
CA ASP A 157 -2.97 19.80 -6.93
C ASP A 157 -3.58 19.97 -5.51
N ASP A 158 -3.25 19.08 -4.56
CA ASP A 158 -3.70 19.16 -3.18
C ASP A 158 -2.91 20.15 -2.30
N SER A 159 -3.57 20.61 -1.24
CA SER A 159 -2.95 21.48 -0.24
C SER A 159 -2.27 20.68 0.88
N TRP A 160 -0.94 20.60 0.87
CA TRP A 160 -0.16 19.79 1.80
C TRP A 160 0.36 20.55 3.02
N SER A 161 0.48 19.83 4.15
CA SER A 161 1.17 20.29 5.35
C SER A 161 1.93 19.14 6.02
N ALA A 162 3.02 19.48 6.73
CA ALA A 162 3.73 18.52 7.58
C ALA A 162 3.15 18.44 9.01
N GLY A 163 2.36 19.45 9.41
CA GLY A 163 1.67 19.51 10.69
C GLY A 163 0.17 19.22 10.56
N LEU A 164 -0.57 19.39 11.65
CA LEU A 164 -2.03 19.39 11.63
C LEU A 164 -2.51 20.81 11.34
N GLU A 165 -2.92 21.05 10.10
CA GLU A 165 -3.45 22.33 9.64
C GLU A 165 -4.84 22.12 9.04
N GLU A 166 -5.78 23.01 9.39
CA GLU A 166 -7.15 22.93 8.90
C GLU A 166 -7.16 22.99 7.36
N LYS A 167 -7.97 22.12 6.74
CA LYS A 167 -8.16 22.03 5.28
C LYS A 167 -6.90 21.67 4.47
N LYS A 168 -5.84 21.17 5.13
CA LYS A 168 -4.67 20.61 4.45
C LYS A 168 -4.55 19.11 4.69
N VAL A 169 -4.06 18.41 3.68
CA VAL A 169 -3.70 16.99 3.79
C VAL A 169 -2.35 16.90 4.51
N ASN A 170 -2.27 16.03 5.51
CA ASN A 170 -1.00 15.80 6.20
C ASN A 170 -0.13 14.86 5.35
N VAL A 171 1.00 15.38 4.86
CA VAL A 171 1.91 14.64 3.96
C VAL A 171 2.52 13.41 4.63
N MET A 172 2.72 13.46 5.95
CA MET A 172 3.30 12.34 6.70
C MET A 172 2.31 11.19 6.81
N ASN A 173 1.03 11.48 7.08
CA ASN A 173 -0.02 10.46 7.11
C ASN A 173 -0.21 9.80 5.74
N ALA A 174 -0.29 10.60 4.66
CA ALA A 174 -0.42 10.07 3.30
C ALA A 174 0.78 9.21 2.91
N ALA A 175 2.01 9.72 3.10
CA ALA A 175 3.22 8.97 2.79
C ALA A 175 3.35 7.68 3.62
N LEU A 176 2.98 7.71 4.91
CA LEU A 176 2.98 6.54 5.79
C LEU A 176 1.98 5.47 5.32
N HIS A 177 0.79 5.89 4.90
CA HIS A 177 -0.24 5.01 4.33
C HIS A 177 0.25 4.35 3.03
N GLU A 178 0.73 5.14 2.08
CA GLU A 178 1.18 4.62 0.80
C GLU A 178 2.44 3.76 0.92
N LEU A 179 3.34 4.05 1.87
CA LEU A 179 4.47 3.18 2.17
C LEU A 179 4.00 1.80 2.65
N GLY A 180 2.90 1.72 3.39
CA GLY A 180 2.28 0.44 3.73
C GLY A 180 1.90 -0.37 2.48
N HIS A 181 1.36 0.27 1.44
CA HIS A 181 1.07 -0.38 0.16
C HIS A 181 2.34 -0.78 -0.59
N VAL A 182 3.37 0.06 -0.59
CA VAL A 182 4.70 -0.29 -1.12
C VAL A 182 5.29 -1.49 -0.35
N LEU A 183 4.95 -1.70 0.91
CA LEU A 183 5.34 -2.88 1.69
C LEU A 183 4.31 -4.04 1.59
N GLY A 184 3.33 -3.94 0.69
CA GLY A 184 2.36 -5.01 0.42
C GLY A 184 1.15 -5.08 1.36
N LEU A 185 1.00 -4.14 2.29
CA LEU A 185 -0.19 -4.03 3.12
C LEU A 185 -1.41 -3.63 2.29
N ALA A 186 -2.53 -4.28 2.57
CA ALA A 186 -3.83 -3.85 2.08
C ALA A 186 -4.47 -2.84 3.02
N HIS A 187 -5.50 -2.16 2.53
CA HIS A 187 -6.31 -1.30 3.39
C HIS A 187 -6.84 -2.08 4.61
N SER A 188 -6.81 -1.41 5.75
CA SER A 188 -7.47 -1.88 6.97
C SER A 188 -8.95 -1.47 6.95
N THR A 189 -9.77 -2.19 7.72
CA THR A 189 -11.15 -1.78 8.02
C THR A 189 -11.26 -0.98 9.31
N LEU A 190 -10.16 -0.78 10.03
CA LEU A 190 -10.12 -0.09 11.32
C LEU A 190 -9.77 1.39 11.11
N PRO A 191 -10.66 2.34 11.48
CA PRO A 191 -10.41 3.77 11.29
C PRO A 191 -9.13 4.30 11.95
N GLN A 192 -8.68 3.64 13.03
CA GLN A 192 -7.47 3.99 13.76
C GLN A 192 -6.18 3.49 13.10
N ALA A 193 -6.26 2.58 12.13
CA ALA A 193 -5.10 2.05 11.43
C ALA A 193 -4.54 3.07 10.43
N VAL A 194 -3.23 3.02 10.21
CA VAL A 194 -2.57 3.77 9.14
C VAL A 194 -3.18 3.37 7.80
N MET A 195 -3.41 2.08 7.58
CA MET A 195 -3.96 1.56 6.32
C MET A 195 -5.46 1.80 6.14
N TRP A 196 -6.12 2.60 6.98
CA TRP A 196 -7.50 3.04 6.71
C TRP A 196 -7.54 3.95 5.47
N PRO A 197 -8.41 3.70 4.46
CA PRO A 197 -8.38 4.38 3.16
C PRO A 197 -8.79 5.86 3.18
N TYR A 198 -9.13 6.43 4.33
CA TYR A 198 -9.55 7.83 4.46
C TYR A 198 -8.59 8.58 5.37
N ILE A 199 -8.04 9.68 4.86
CA ILE A 199 -7.16 10.56 5.65
C ILE A 199 -7.98 11.51 6.50
N GLU A 200 -7.80 11.42 7.81
CA GLU A 200 -8.34 12.37 8.78
C GLU A 200 -7.42 13.58 8.88
N SER A 201 -7.95 14.78 8.67
CA SER A 201 -7.19 16.04 8.67
C SER A 201 -6.83 16.56 10.07
N ASN A 202 -7.41 15.97 11.12
CA ASN A 202 -7.32 16.47 12.50
C ASN A 202 -6.45 15.59 13.43
N ALA A 203 -5.82 14.53 12.92
CA ALA A 203 -4.99 13.64 13.74
C ALA A 203 -3.78 13.11 12.97
N LEU A 204 -2.62 13.05 13.65
CA LEU A 204 -1.48 12.30 13.14
C LEU A 204 -1.76 10.82 13.39
N LYS A 205 -1.49 9.97 12.39
CA LYS A 205 -1.57 8.52 12.54
C LYS A 205 -0.22 7.99 13.02
N ASN A 206 -0.27 7.10 13.99
CA ASN A 206 0.83 6.22 14.34
C ASN A 206 0.45 4.80 13.92
N LEU A 207 1.45 3.92 13.78
CA LEU A 207 1.21 2.51 13.50
C LEU A 207 0.25 1.92 14.53
N ASN A 208 -0.81 1.28 14.05
CA ASN A 208 -1.73 0.51 14.85
C ASN A 208 -1.30 -0.96 14.90
N ASP A 209 -1.79 -1.69 15.91
CA ASP A 209 -1.56 -3.13 16.04
C ASP A 209 -1.94 -3.92 14.78
N ASP A 210 -2.99 -3.49 14.06
CA ASP A 210 -3.40 -4.12 12.78
C ASP A 210 -2.36 -3.90 11.67
N ASP A 211 -1.76 -2.70 11.58
CA ASP A 211 -0.70 -2.40 10.61
C ASP A 211 0.56 -3.24 10.91
N ILE A 212 0.95 -3.32 12.18
CA ILE A 212 2.11 -4.08 12.65
C ILE A 212 1.89 -5.58 12.41
N ALA A 213 0.72 -6.10 12.78
CA ALA A 213 0.36 -7.50 12.56
C ALA A 213 0.32 -7.84 11.07
N GLY A 214 -0.17 -6.92 10.23
CA GLY A 214 -0.12 -7.03 8.78
C GLY A 214 1.31 -7.19 8.28
N LEU A 215 2.23 -6.32 8.71
CA LEU A 215 3.64 -6.39 8.29
C LEU A 215 4.30 -7.69 8.76
N HIS A 216 4.12 -8.08 10.02
CA HIS A 216 4.65 -9.36 10.53
C HIS A 216 4.10 -10.58 9.79
N ALA A 217 2.86 -10.52 9.30
CA ALA A 217 2.30 -11.61 8.51
C ALA A 217 2.92 -11.72 7.11
N LEU A 218 3.36 -10.60 6.53
CA LEU A 218 4.03 -10.56 5.23
C LEU A 218 5.54 -10.83 5.35
N TYR A 219 6.14 -10.49 6.50
CA TYR A 219 7.59 -10.57 6.76
C TYR A 219 7.85 -11.17 8.16
N PRO A 220 7.73 -12.50 8.31
CA PRO A 220 7.85 -13.20 9.60
C PRO A 220 9.29 -13.35 10.10
#